data_AF-F3MFJ5-F1
#
_entry.id   AF-F3MFJ5-F1
#
_cell.length_a   1.000
_cell.length_b   1.000
_cell.length_c   1.000
_cell.angle_alpha   90.00
_cell.angle_beta   90.00
_cell.angle_gamma   90.00
#
_symmetry.space_group_name_H-M   'P 1'
#
loop_
_entity.id
_entity.type
_entity.pdbx_description
1 polymer ?
#
loop_
_entity_poly.entity_id
_entity_poly.type
_entity_poly.pdbx_seq_one_letter_code
_entity_poly.pdbx_strand_id
1 'polypeptide(L)'
;MVSGELIHGLSHPEMGHIYVRRHPEDKYEGTCPYHADCLEGLAAGPSLGKRWGVPGVELTPDHPAWEMEAYYLAQALMNYVLILSPQRIVMGGGVMKQEQLFPLIRTKLQELLAGYVQHPSLHDGIDQFIVPPMLGDNAGLCGALALAKLAVDETKSIQA
;
A
#
# COMPACT_ATOMS: atom_id res chain seq x y z
N MET A 1 7.73 -6.31 7.68
CA MET A 1 8.64 -7.11 8.54
C MET A 1 8.90 -6.34 9.81
N VAL A 2 9.05 -7.02 10.94
CA VAL A 2 9.43 -6.45 12.24
C VAL A 2 10.61 -7.25 12.78
N SER A 3 11.67 -6.57 13.20
CA SER A 3 12.90 -7.21 13.69
C SER A 3 13.51 -8.25 12.73
N GLY A 4 13.38 -8.02 11.42
CA GLY A 4 13.90 -8.95 10.40
C GLY A 4 12.98 -10.14 10.08
N GLU A 5 11.81 -10.24 10.72
CA GLU A 5 10.88 -11.35 10.56
C GLU A 5 9.56 -10.93 9.88
N LEU A 6 8.89 -11.91 9.28
CA LEU A 6 7.50 -11.75 8.80
C LEU A 6 6.56 -11.55 9.98
N ILE A 7 5.60 -10.63 9.85
CA ILE A 7 4.61 -10.39 10.91
C ILE A 7 3.56 -11.50 10.81
N HIS A 8 3.46 -12.31 11.85
CA HIS A 8 2.40 -13.30 12.02
C HIS A 8 1.92 -13.28 13.47
N GLY A 9 0.61 -13.10 13.67
CA GLY A 9 -0.02 -13.05 14.99
C GLY A 9 -1.06 -14.17 15.12
N LEU A 10 -2.31 -13.80 15.44
CA LEU A 10 -3.45 -14.73 15.32
C LEU A 10 -3.62 -15.24 13.87
N SER A 11 -3.30 -14.38 12.89
CA SER A 11 -3.23 -14.69 11.46
C SER A 11 -2.17 -13.80 10.79
N HIS A 12 -2.01 -13.92 9.47
CA HIS A 12 -1.35 -12.90 8.66
C HIS A 12 -2.18 -11.61 8.61
N PRO A 13 -1.54 -10.43 8.46
CA PRO A 13 -2.28 -9.17 8.35
C PRO A 13 -3.12 -9.07 7.06
N GLU A 14 -4.37 -8.66 7.18
CA GLU A 14 -5.29 -8.32 6.08
C GLU A 14 -5.49 -6.81 5.98
N MET A 15 -4.40 -6.09 5.69
CA MET A 15 -4.36 -4.63 5.78
C MET A 15 -5.24 -3.93 4.73
N GLY A 16 -5.53 -4.59 3.61
CA GLY A 16 -6.41 -4.06 2.55
C GLY A 16 -7.87 -3.89 2.95
N HIS A 17 -8.31 -4.50 4.06
CA HIS A 17 -9.70 -4.47 4.50
C HIS A 17 -9.98 -3.48 5.65
N ILE A 18 -9.03 -2.61 6.00
CA ILE A 18 -9.31 -1.53 6.95
C ILE A 18 -10.32 -0.54 6.37
N TYR A 19 -11.14 0.08 7.22
CA TYR A 19 -11.95 1.22 6.83
C TYR A 19 -11.10 2.50 6.76
N VAL A 20 -11.37 3.31 5.75
CA VAL A 20 -10.81 4.65 5.57
C VAL A 20 -11.96 5.65 5.48
N ARG A 21 -11.69 6.95 5.69
CA ARG A 21 -12.73 7.97 5.49
C ARG A 21 -13.00 8.09 4.00
N ARG A 22 -14.28 8.04 3.64
CA ARG A 22 -14.74 8.27 2.27
C ARG A 22 -14.38 9.68 1.82
N HIS A 23 -13.91 9.82 0.58
CA HIS A 23 -13.74 11.12 -0.03
C HIS A 23 -15.11 11.80 -0.13
N PRO A 24 -15.26 13.09 0.24
CA PRO A 24 -16.57 13.76 0.30
C PRO A 24 -17.37 13.71 -1.01
N GLU A 25 -16.66 13.65 -2.13
CA GLU A 25 -17.26 13.62 -3.48
C GLU A 25 -17.45 12.19 -4.03
N ASP A 26 -16.96 11.15 -3.34
CA ASP A 26 -17.01 9.78 -3.85
C ASP A 26 -18.32 9.07 -3.52
N LYS A 27 -19.14 8.90 -4.57
CA LYS A 27 -20.43 8.20 -4.52
C LYS A 27 -20.33 6.71 -4.81
N TYR A 28 -19.14 6.17 -5.10
CA TYR A 28 -18.96 4.76 -5.45
C TYR A 28 -19.17 3.82 -4.26
N GLU A 29 -20.05 2.83 -4.39
CA GLU A 29 -20.44 1.95 -3.26
C GLU A 29 -19.30 1.08 -2.72
N GLY A 30 -18.30 0.76 -3.56
CA GLY A 30 -17.17 -0.09 -3.20
C GLY A 30 -17.26 -1.49 -3.80
N THR A 31 -16.13 -2.09 -4.21
CA THR A 31 -16.12 -3.40 -4.86
C THR A 31 -16.01 -4.59 -3.90
N CYS A 32 -15.70 -4.36 -2.62
CA CYS A 32 -15.37 -5.45 -1.71
C CYS A 32 -16.65 -6.21 -1.34
N PRO A 33 -16.73 -7.53 -1.58
CA PRO A 33 -17.95 -8.29 -1.30
C PRO A 33 -18.22 -8.46 0.20
N TYR A 34 -17.22 -8.22 1.05
CA TYR A 34 -17.34 -8.37 2.51
C TYR A 34 -17.69 -7.07 3.22
N HIS A 35 -17.06 -5.97 2.79
CA HIS A 35 -17.05 -4.72 3.54
C HIS A 35 -17.58 -3.53 2.74
N ALA A 36 -17.93 -3.73 1.46
CA ALA A 36 -18.24 -2.69 0.48
C ALA A 36 -17.09 -1.69 0.30
N ASP A 37 -16.97 -0.72 1.19
CA ASP A 37 -16.12 0.46 1.11
C ASP A 37 -14.92 0.47 2.09
N CYS A 38 -14.38 -0.72 2.39
CA CYS A 38 -13.03 -0.80 2.94
C CYS A 38 -12.00 -0.27 1.92
N LEU A 39 -10.74 -0.12 2.34
CA LEU A 39 -9.66 0.39 1.48
C LEU A 39 -9.61 -0.31 0.11
N GLU A 40 -9.53 -1.64 0.06
CA GLU A 40 -9.57 -2.40 -1.21
C GLU A 40 -10.86 -2.12 -1.99
N GLY A 41 -11.99 -2.06 -1.29
CA GLY A 41 -13.29 -1.70 -1.83
C GLY A 41 -13.28 -0.38 -2.59
N LEU A 42 -12.46 0.58 -2.18
CA LEU A 42 -12.39 1.93 -2.76
C LEU A 42 -11.17 2.17 -3.67
N ALA A 43 -10.05 1.47 -3.46
CA ALA A 43 -8.75 1.79 -4.07
C ALA A 43 -8.16 0.64 -4.93
N ALA A 44 -8.84 -0.49 -5.04
CA ALA A 44 -8.37 -1.55 -5.94
C ALA A 44 -8.51 -1.14 -7.41
N GLY A 45 -7.71 -1.73 -8.31
CA GLY A 45 -7.84 -1.53 -9.76
C GLY A 45 -9.28 -1.78 -10.29
N PRO A 46 -9.98 -2.84 -9.86
CA PRO A 46 -11.40 -3.03 -10.19
C PRO A 46 -12.31 -1.91 -9.67
N SER A 47 -11.99 -1.30 -8.52
CA SER A 47 -12.72 -0.17 -7.94
C SER A 47 -12.56 1.08 -8.80
N LEU A 48 -11.34 1.37 -9.28
CA LEU A 48 -11.11 2.44 -10.27
C LEU A 48 -11.92 2.20 -11.54
N GLY A 49 -11.86 0.98 -12.09
CA GLY A 49 -12.59 0.61 -13.30
C GLY A 49 -14.09 0.82 -13.19
N LYS A 50 -14.69 0.33 -12.09
CA LYS A 50 -16.12 0.46 -11.83
C LYS A 50 -16.54 1.89 -11.51
N ARG A 51 -15.71 2.64 -10.77
CA ARG A 51 -16.01 4.04 -10.40
C ARG A 51 -15.99 4.96 -11.62
N TRP A 52 -15.01 4.82 -12.50
CA TRP A 52 -14.76 5.75 -13.60
C TRP A 52 -15.21 5.25 -14.97
N GLY A 53 -15.71 4.02 -15.06
CA GLY A 53 -16.27 3.43 -16.28
C GLY A 53 -15.22 2.92 -17.29
N VAL A 54 -13.93 3.16 -17.05
CA VAL A 54 -12.81 2.67 -17.85
C VAL A 54 -11.72 2.09 -16.96
N PRO A 55 -10.95 1.08 -17.42
CA PRO A 55 -9.82 0.56 -16.67
C PRO A 55 -8.83 1.66 -16.25
N GLY A 56 -8.24 1.55 -15.06
CA GLY A 56 -7.31 2.57 -14.55
C GLY A 56 -6.11 2.86 -15.48
N VAL A 57 -5.70 1.88 -16.29
CA VAL A 57 -4.62 2.04 -17.28
C VAL A 57 -4.98 2.94 -18.46
N GLU A 58 -6.27 3.19 -18.70
CA GLU A 58 -6.77 4.06 -19.77
C GLU A 58 -7.04 5.49 -19.29
N LEU A 59 -6.98 5.74 -17.98
CA LEU A 59 -7.14 7.08 -17.42
C LEU A 59 -5.90 7.93 -17.74
N THR A 60 -6.11 9.19 -18.13
CA THR A 60 -5.03 10.12 -18.41
C THR A 60 -4.27 10.50 -17.12
N PRO A 61 -2.98 10.88 -17.18
CA PRO A 61 -2.20 11.22 -15.99
C PRO A 61 -2.77 12.38 -15.15
N ASP A 62 -3.56 13.27 -15.75
CA ASP A 62 -4.22 14.43 -15.13
C ASP A 62 -5.66 14.15 -14.66
N HIS A 63 -6.14 12.90 -14.82
CA HIS A 63 -7.50 12.55 -14.45
C HIS A 63 -7.73 12.68 -12.92
N PRO A 64 -8.88 13.23 -12.47
CA PRO A 64 -9.17 13.44 -11.04
C PRO A 64 -9.23 12.14 -10.21
N ALA A 65 -9.27 10.98 -10.86
CA ALA A 65 -9.16 9.67 -10.22
C ALA A 65 -7.91 9.55 -9.35
N TRP A 66 -6.78 10.11 -9.79
CA TRP A 66 -5.49 9.93 -9.10
C TRP A 66 -5.43 10.70 -7.78
N GLU A 67 -6.07 11.87 -7.70
CA GLU A 67 -6.21 12.61 -6.45
C GLU A 67 -7.03 11.83 -5.42
N MET A 68 -8.13 11.23 -5.86
CA MET A 68 -9.01 10.42 -5.00
C MET A 68 -8.32 9.10 -4.59
N GLU A 69 -7.62 8.45 -5.51
CA GLU A 69 -6.85 7.24 -5.26
C GLU A 69 -5.75 7.50 -4.23
N ALA A 70 -4.97 8.57 -4.43
CA ALA A 70 -3.95 9.00 -3.48
C ALA A 70 -4.53 9.34 -2.10
N TYR A 71 -5.72 9.93 -2.04
CA TYR A 71 -6.41 10.24 -0.78
C TYR A 71 -6.70 8.98 0.04
N TYR A 72 -7.19 7.91 -0.58
CA TYR A 72 -7.44 6.65 0.12
C TYR A 72 -6.16 5.94 0.52
N LEU A 73 -5.18 5.85 -0.38
CA LEU A 73 -3.90 5.21 -0.10
C LEU A 73 -3.14 5.95 1.00
N ALA A 74 -3.10 7.29 1.00
CA ALA A 74 -2.44 8.06 2.05
C ALA A 74 -3.07 7.85 3.43
N GLN A 75 -4.40 7.73 3.53
CA GLN A 75 -5.06 7.38 4.80
C GLN A 75 -4.67 6.00 5.30
N ALA A 76 -4.57 5.01 4.40
CA ALA A 76 -4.08 3.69 4.78
C ALA A 76 -2.64 3.75 5.29
N LEU A 77 -1.77 4.46 4.58
CA LEU A 77 -0.38 4.64 5.00
C LEU A 77 -0.26 5.36 6.34
N MET A 78 -1.10 6.37 6.61
CA MET A 78 -1.17 7.04 7.91
C MET A 78 -1.46 6.04 9.03
N ASN A 79 -2.46 5.17 8.85
CA ASN A 79 -2.76 4.11 9.81
C ASN A 79 -1.56 3.18 10.02
N TYR A 80 -0.89 2.76 8.95
CA TYR A 80 0.27 1.88 9.05
C TYR A 80 1.46 2.56 9.73
N VAL A 81 1.69 3.84 9.47
CA VAL A 81 2.72 4.63 10.15
C VAL A 81 2.43 4.72 11.64
N LEU A 82 1.19 5.04 12.03
CA LEU A 82 0.83 5.25 13.43
C LEU A 82 0.75 3.94 14.24
N ILE A 83 0.43 2.81 13.60
CA ILE A 83 0.29 1.51 14.28
C ILE A 83 1.59 0.73 14.27
N LEU A 84 2.24 0.62 13.10
CA LEU A 84 3.39 -0.26 12.90
C LEU A 84 4.72 0.48 12.90
N SER A 85 4.72 1.79 12.66
CA SER A 85 5.91 2.63 12.53
C SER A 85 7.01 1.98 11.66
N PRO A 86 6.71 1.59 10.41
CA PRO A 86 7.67 0.92 9.55
C PRO A 86 8.83 1.85 9.22
N GLN A 87 10.00 1.28 8.92
CA GLN A 87 11.17 2.06 8.45
C GLN A 87 11.11 2.38 6.95
N ARG A 88 10.28 1.67 6.20
CA ARG A 88 10.06 1.85 4.75
C ARG A 88 8.71 1.25 4.37
N ILE A 89 8.03 1.87 3.41
CA ILE A 89 6.81 1.37 2.78
C ILE A 89 7.11 1.12 1.30
N VAL A 90 6.90 -0.11 0.85
CA VAL A 90 7.07 -0.49 -0.56
C VAL A 90 5.70 -0.68 -1.17
N MET A 91 5.37 0.12 -2.18
CA MET A 91 4.05 0.09 -2.83
C MET A 91 4.18 -0.48 -4.24
N GLY A 92 3.56 -1.63 -4.48
CA GLY A 92 3.54 -2.32 -5.77
C GLY A 92 2.11 -2.58 -6.27
N GLY A 93 1.99 -3.43 -7.30
CA GLY A 93 0.72 -3.77 -7.93
C GLY A 93 0.37 -2.87 -9.11
N GLY A 94 -0.64 -3.27 -9.88
CA GLY A 94 -0.97 -2.65 -11.17
C GLY A 94 -1.34 -1.16 -11.07
N VAL A 95 -2.04 -0.75 -10.01
CA VAL A 95 -2.40 0.66 -9.79
C VAL A 95 -1.15 1.51 -9.58
N MET A 96 -0.19 1.02 -8.79
CA MET A 96 1.06 1.74 -8.50
C MET A 96 2.04 1.81 -9.68
N LYS A 97 1.71 1.22 -10.84
CA LYS A 97 2.43 1.48 -12.10
C LYS A 97 2.19 2.89 -12.63
N GLN A 98 1.16 3.58 -12.12
CA GLN A 98 0.88 4.98 -12.38
C GLN A 98 1.79 5.84 -11.50
N GLU A 99 3.00 6.13 -12.00
CA GLU A 99 4.08 6.76 -11.20
C GLU A 99 3.69 8.13 -10.62
N GLN A 100 2.75 8.84 -11.24
CA GLN A 100 2.19 10.08 -10.75
C GLN A 100 1.51 9.96 -9.38
N LEU A 101 1.11 8.75 -8.95
CA LEU A 101 0.52 8.52 -7.63
C LEU A 101 1.51 8.72 -6.49
N PHE A 102 2.80 8.40 -6.68
CA PHE A 102 3.78 8.51 -5.60
C PHE A 102 3.87 9.91 -4.99
N PRO A 103 4.11 10.99 -5.77
CA PRO A 103 4.15 12.34 -5.21
C PRO A 103 2.82 12.72 -4.52
N LEU A 104 1.67 12.36 -5.10
CA LEU A 104 0.34 12.66 -4.52
C LEU A 104 0.16 11.98 -3.16
N ILE A 105 0.49 10.69 -3.05
CA ILE A 105 0.38 9.91 -1.80
C ILE A 105 1.30 10.49 -0.73
N ARG A 106 2.54 10.84 -1.10
CA ARG A 106 3.53 11.41 -0.18
C ARG A 106 3.05 12.74 0.39
N THR A 107 2.60 13.66 -0.46
CA THR A 107 2.05 14.96 -0.03
C THR A 107 0.85 14.77 0.90
N LYS A 108 -0.14 13.95 0.51
CA LYS A 108 -1.34 13.71 1.33
C LYS A 108 -1.02 13.03 2.65
N LEU A 109 -0.05 12.11 2.69
CA LEU A 109 0.38 11.49 3.94
C LEU A 109 0.98 12.54 4.89
N GLN A 110 1.82 13.45 4.38
CA GLN A 110 2.41 14.52 5.19
C GLN A 110 1.34 15.47 5.74
N GLU A 111 0.34 15.83 4.92
CA GLU A 111 -0.82 16.61 5.34
C GLU A 111 -1.61 15.91 6.45
N LEU A 112 -1.88 14.61 6.29
CA LEU A 112 -2.64 13.80 7.25
C LEU A 112 -1.89 13.62 8.58
N LEU A 113 -0.57 13.45 8.53
CA LEU A 113 0.26 13.37 9.74
C LEU A 113 0.37 14.72 10.46
N ALA A 114 0.17 15.84 9.76
CA ALA A 114 0.10 17.19 10.33
C ALA A 114 1.25 17.52 11.31
N GLY A 115 2.45 16.98 11.05
CA GLY A 115 3.63 17.18 11.91
C GLY A 115 3.60 16.43 13.25
N TYR A 116 2.65 15.51 13.47
CA TYR A 116 2.52 14.72 14.70
C TYR A 116 3.71 13.77 14.90
N VAL A 117 4.08 13.01 13.86
CA VAL A 117 5.25 12.13 13.89
C VAL A 117 6.44 12.88 13.30
N GLN A 118 7.34 13.33 14.17
CA GLN A 118 8.52 14.11 13.78
C GLN A 118 9.71 13.19 13.50
N HIS A 119 9.82 12.70 12.27
CA HIS A 119 10.96 11.89 11.83
C HIS A 119 11.44 12.31 10.43
N PRO A 120 12.76 12.44 10.17
CA PRO A 120 13.27 12.91 8.87
C PRO A 120 12.74 12.13 7.66
N SER A 121 12.55 10.81 7.79
CA SER A 121 11.99 9.98 6.72
C SER A 121 10.54 10.33 6.34
N LEU A 122 9.79 11.00 7.20
CA LEU A 122 8.41 11.43 6.93
C LEU A 122 8.33 12.90 6.46
N HIS A 123 9.43 13.66 6.58
CA HIS A 123 9.53 15.05 6.14
C HIS A 123 10.41 15.15 4.88
N ASP A 124 11.72 15.31 5.06
CA ASP A 124 12.66 15.54 3.96
C ASP A 124 12.96 14.25 3.18
N GLY A 125 12.83 13.09 3.83
CA GLY A 125 13.18 11.78 3.28
C GLY A 125 12.00 10.96 2.75
N ILE A 126 10.85 11.59 2.49
CA ILE A 126 9.60 10.89 2.16
C ILE A 126 9.71 10.07 0.87
N ASP A 127 10.54 10.53 -0.07
CA ASP A 127 10.78 9.85 -1.34
C ASP A 127 11.58 8.55 -1.19
N GLN A 128 12.36 8.40 -0.11
CA GLN A 128 13.08 7.16 0.22
C GLN A 128 12.31 6.30 1.22
N PHE A 129 11.24 6.85 1.80
CA PHE A 129 10.35 6.16 2.73
C PHE A 129 9.24 5.40 2.00
N ILE A 130 8.53 6.05 1.07
CA ILE A 130 7.50 5.42 0.23
C ILE A 130 8.09 5.20 -1.16
N VAL A 131 8.36 3.96 -1.52
CA VAL A 131 9.10 3.60 -2.75
C VAL A 131 8.39 2.53 -3.57
N PRO A 132 8.61 2.48 -4.90
CA PRO A 132 8.25 1.31 -5.68
C PRO A 132 9.13 0.10 -5.30
N PRO A 133 8.69 -1.14 -5.56
CA PRO A 133 9.53 -2.31 -5.39
C PRO A 133 10.72 -2.25 -6.35
N MET A 134 11.94 -2.32 -5.81
CA MET A 134 13.17 -2.36 -6.63
C MET A 134 13.24 -3.59 -7.55
N LEU A 135 12.60 -4.69 -7.16
CA LEU A 135 12.48 -5.90 -7.97
C LEU A 135 11.32 -5.85 -8.98
N GLY A 136 10.61 -4.71 -9.06
CA GLY A 136 9.42 -4.56 -9.89
C GLY A 136 8.37 -5.65 -9.61
N ASP A 137 7.80 -6.18 -10.69
CA ASP A 137 6.80 -7.26 -10.65
C ASP A 137 7.37 -8.60 -10.12
N ASN A 138 8.69 -8.74 -9.99
CA ASN A 138 9.33 -9.97 -9.51
C ASN A 138 9.45 -10.05 -7.98
N ALA A 139 9.07 -9.02 -7.23
CA ALA A 139 9.21 -9.00 -5.77
C ALA A 139 8.56 -10.23 -5.09
N GLY A 140 7.36 -10.61 -5.53
CA GLY A 140 6.67 -11.79 -5.01
C GLY A 140 7.37 -13.11 -5.35
N LEU A 141 7.83 -13.26 -6.60
CA LEU A 141 8.57 -14.45 -7.04
C LEU A 141 9.89 -14.62 -6.27
N CYS A 142 10.67 -13.54 -6.14
CA CYS A 142 11.90 -13.55 -5.35
C CYS A 142 11.62 -13.85 -3.87
N GLY A 143 10.51 -13.34 -3.32
CA GLY A 143 10.07 -13.67 -1.95
C GLY A 143 9.78 -15.16 -1.77
N ALA A 144 9.12 -15.81 -2.73
CA ALA A 144 8.88 -17.25 -2.70
C ALA A 144 10.19 -18.06 -2.73
N LEU A 145 11.16 -17.65 -3.54
CA LEU A 145 12.49 -18.27 -3.55
C LEU A 145 13.24 -18.08 -2.22
N ALA A 146 13.11 -16.90 -1.61
CA ALA A 146 13.68 -16.65 -0.29
C ALA A 146 13.05 -17.54 0.80
N LEU A 147 11.72 -17.73 0.77
CA LEU A 147 11.03 -18.68 1.67
C LEU A 147 11.50 -20.12 1.47
N ALA A 148 11.66 -20.57 0.22
CA ALA A 148 12.19 -21.90 -0.07
C ALA A 148 13.61 -22.08 0.49
N LYS A 149 14.46 -21.04 0.37
CA LYS A 149 15.80 -21.04 0.96
C LYS A 149 15.75 -21.15 2.48
N LEU A 150 14.89 -20.39 3.16
CA LEU A 150 14.72 -20.45 4.61
C LEU A 150 14.33 -21.87 5.07
N ALA A 151 13.35 -22.50 4.39
CA ALA A 151 12.92 -23.86 4.71
C ALA A 151 14.06 -24.89 4.55
N VAL A 152 14.90 -24.75 3.52
CA VAL A 152 16.08 -25.62 3.31
C VAL A 152 17.12 -25.40 4.39
N ASP A 153 17.40 -24.16 4.76
CA ASP A 153 18.40 -23.82 5.77
C ASP A 153 17.95 -24.30 7.17
N GLU A 154 16.68 -24.13 7.53
CA GLU A 154 16.09 -24.69 8.76
C GLU A 154 16.22 -26.22 8.83
N THR A 155 15.93 -26.91 7.74
CA THR A 155 16.04 -28.38 7.69
C THR A 155 17.48 -28.84 7.96
N LYS A 156 18.47 -28.13 7.44
CA LYS A 156 19.89 -28.43 7.67
C LYS A 156 20.32 -28.17 9.11
N SER A 157 19.81 -27.10 9.74
CA SER A 157 20.09 -26.78 11.14
C SER A 157 19.50 -27.78 12.13
N ILE A 158 18.40 -28.47 11.78
CA ILE A 158 17.79 -29.53 12.63
C ILE A 158 18.54 -30.87 12.49
N GLN A 159 19.19 -31.10 11.34
CA GLN A 159 19.91 -32.35 11.05
C GLN A 159 21.39 -32.33 11.46
N ALA A 160 21.91 -31.19 11.92
CA ALA A 160 23.29 -31.00 12.36
C ALA A 160 23.37 -30.95 13.90
#